data_AF-A0AAU6HAU3-F1
#
_entry.id   AF-A0AAU6HAU3-F1
#
_cell.length_a   1.000
_cell.length_b   1.000
_cell.length_c   1.000
_cell.angle_alpha   90.00
_cell.angle_beta   90.00
_cell.angle_gamma   90.00
#
_symmetry.space_group_name_H-M   'P 1'
#
loop_
_entity.id
_entity.type
_entity.pdbx_description
1 polymer ?
#
loop_
_entity_poly.entity_id
_entity_poly.type
_entity_poly.pdbx_seq_one_letter_code
_entity_poly.pdbx_strand_id
1 'polypeptide(L)' 'MDQTCDGPPADRELLDFAVDLAARAGQVSAQGFFGEWGSRRKEDGSEVTEIDLAVEELVRDELARHMPEDGI' A
#
# COMPACT_ATOMS: atom_id res chain seq x y z
N MET A 1 -15.30 -20.35 4.81
CA MET A 1 -16.09 -19.60 3.81
C MET A 1 -15.25 -19.62 2.56
N ASP A 2 -15.67 -20.40 1.57
CA ASP A 2 -14.96 -20.52 0.30
C ASP A 2 -15.56 -19.44 -0.62
N GLN A 3 -14.94 -18.26 -0.66
CA GLN A 3 -15.30 -17.25 -1.65
C GLN A 3 -14.65 -17.67 -2.96
N THR A 4 -15.37 -18.46 -3.75
CA THR A 4 -15.02 -18.69 -5.15
C THR A 4 -15.26 -17.38 -5.90
N CYS A 5 -14.18 -16.63 -6.17
CA CYS A 5 -14.23 -15.48 -7.06
C CYS A 5 -14.53 -15.99 -8.48
N ASP A 6 -15.81 -16.00 -8.88
CA ASP A 6 -16.30 -16.37 -10.23
C ASP A 6 -15.92 -15.34 -11.33
N GLY A 7 -14.88 -14.53 -11.10
CA GLY A 7 -14.36 -13.59 -12.08
C GLY A 7 -13.42 -14.27 -13.08
N PRO A 8 -13.19 -13.66 -14.26
CA PRO A 8 -12.08 -14.09 -15.11
C PRO A 8 -10.77 -14.09 -14.30
N PRO A 9 -9.82 -15.00 -14.59
CA PRO A 9 -8.51 -14.99 -13.95
C PRO A 9 -7.91 -13.59 -13.99
N ALA A 10 -7.39 -13.11 -12.86
CA ALA A 10 -6.66 -11.84 -12.83
C ALA A 10 -5.48 -11.89 -13.80
N ASP A 11 -5.14 -10.73 -14.37
CA ASP A 11 -3.86 -10.58 -15.06
C ASP A 11 -2.73 -10.92 -14.08
N ARG A 12 -1.90 -11.89 -14.47
CA ARG A 12 -0.89 -12.45 -13.58
C ARG A 12 0.25 -11.47 -13.34
N GLU A 13 0.63 -10.68 -14.33
CA GLU A 13 1.71 -9.69 -14.17
C GLU A 13 1.25 -8.55 -13.28
N LEU A 14 0.00 -8.11 -13.44
CA LEU A 14 -0.61 -7.12 -12.56
C LEU A 14 -0.71 -7.62 -11.12
N LEU A 15 -1.13 -8.88 -10.93
CA LEU A 15 -1.25 -9.49 -9.62
C LEU A 15 0.11 -9.65 -8.94
N ASP A 16 1.11 -10.15 -9.66
CA ASP A 16 2.47 -10.30 -9.14
C ASP A 16 3.05 -8.94 -8.73
N PHE A 17 2.88 -7.90 -9.56
CA PHE A 17 3.26 -6.52 -9.23
C PHE A 17 2.54 -6.01 -7.96
N ALA A 18 1.23 -6.21 -7.85
CA ALA A 18 0.46 -5.75 -6.70
C ALA A 18 0.89 -6.44 -5.41
N VAL A 19 1.18 -7.75 -5.46
CA VAL A 19 1.69 -8.51 -4.31
C VAL A 19 3.07 -8.01 -3.90
N ASP A 20 3.97 -7.77 -4.84
CA ASP A 20 5.31 -7.25 -4.57
C ASP A 20 5.26 -5.83 -3.97
N LEU A 21 4.39 -4.96 -4.50
CA LEU A 21 4.19 -3.61 -3.98
C LEU A 21 3.63 -3.65 -2.55
N ALA A 22 2.63 -4.51 -2.29
CA ALA A 22 2.06 -4.68 -0.97
C ALA A 22 3.09 -5.23 0.05
N ALA A 23 3.95 -6.16 -0.38
CA ALA A 23 5.02 -6.68 0.46
C ALA A 23 6.02 -5.57 0.85
N ARG A 24 6.42 -4.72 -0.10
CA ARG A 24 7.31 -3.57 0.17
C ARG A 24 6.67 -2.54 1.08
N ALA A 25 5.41 -2.18 0.84
CA ALA A 25 4.65 -1.28 1.72
C ALA A 25 4.57 -1.84 3.15
N GLY A 26 4.29 -3.14 3.29
CA GLY A 26 4.27 -3.81 4.59
C GLY A 26 5.60 -3.78 5.32
N GLN A 27 6.73 -3.83 4.61
CA GLN A 27 8.07 -3.66 5.21
C GLN A 27 8.27 -2.24 5.77
N VAL A 28 7.84 -1.20 5.04
CA VAL A 28 7.88 0.19 5.53
C VAL A 28 6.99 0.36 6.75
N SER A 29 5.77 -0.18 6.70
CA SER A 29 4.86 -0.19 7.86
C SER A 29 5.48 -0.89 9.07
N ALA A 30 6.12 -2.04 8.88
CA ALA A 30 6.76 -2.78 9.96
C ALA A 30 7.94 -2.03 10.57
N GLN A 31 8.80 -1.41 9.76
CA GLN A 31 9.91 -0.57 10.24
C GLN A 31 9.40 0.58 11.10
N GLY A 32 8.28 1.19 10.69
CA GLY A 32 7.62 2.22 11.45
C GLY A 32 7.03 1.73 12.77
N PHE A 33 6.33 0.58 12.75
CA PHE A 33 5.73 -0.01 13.95
C PHE A 33 6.77 -0.43 15.00
N PHE A 34 7.93 -0.94 14.56
CA PHE A 34 9.01 -1.37 15.46
C PHE A 34 10.07 -0.29 15.70
N GLY A 35 9.95 0.91 15.10
CA GLY A 35 10.90 2.01 15.20
C GLY A 35 10.40 3.20 16.04
N GLU A 36 11.25 4.23 16.19
CA GLU A 36 10.88 5.51 16.83
C GLU A 36 10.35 6.49 15.77
N TRP A 37 9.11 6.32 15.33
CA TRP A 37 8.47 7.24 14.37
C TRP A 37 7.34 8.00 15.07
N GLY A 38 7.22 9.31 14.78
CA GLY A 38 6.24 10.17 15.43
C GLY A 38 4.82 9.92 14.93
N SER A 39 3.85 9.76 15.84
CA SER A 39 2.43 9.81 15.47
C SER A 39 1.93 11.26 15.54
N ARG A 40 1.19 11.69 14.50
CA ARG A 40 0.37 12.91 14.56
C ARG A 40 -1.09 12.50 14.50
N ARG A 41 -1.89 13.03 15.42
CA ARG A 41 -3.33 12.79 15.44
C ARG A 41 -4.02 13.87 14.60
N LYS A 42 -4.81 13.45 13.61
CA LYS A 42 -5.65 14.33 12.80
C LYS A 42 -6.78 14.93 13.64
N GLU A 43 -7.39 16.01 13.16
CA GLU A 43 -8.52 16.70 13.85
C GLU A 43 -9.76 15.80 14.00
N ASP A 44 -9.92 14.80 13.15
CA ASP A 44 -10.99 13.79 13.21
C ASP A 44 -10.71 12.65 14.22
N GLY A 45 -9.56 12.68 14.90
CA GLY A 45 -9.16 11.68 15.88
C GLY A 45 -8.45 10.46 15.29
N SER A 46 -8.30 10.35 13.96
CA SER A 46 -7.49 9.29 13.34
C SER A 46 -6.00 9.57 13.57
N GLU A 47 -5.25 8.52 13.92
CA GLU A 47 -3.79 8.60 13.97
C GLU A 47 -3.26 8.35 12.56
N VAL A 48 -2.60 9.35 11.99
CA VAL A 48 -1.80 9.17 10.78
C VAL A 48 -0.37 9.44 11.15
N THR A 49 0.41 8.37 11.05
CA THR A 49 1.83 8.38 11.38
C THR A 49 2.62 8.84 10.14
N GLU A 50 3.85 9.29 10.35
CA GLU A 50 4.78 9.58 9.24
C GLU A 50 4.98 8.34 8.32
N ILE A 51 4.69 7.15 8.85
CA ILE A 51 4.75 5.86 8.16
C ILE A 51 3.64 5.73 7.13
N ASP A 52 2.41 6.17 7.46
CA ASP A 52 1.28 6.10 6.52
C ASP A 52 1.53 6.99 5.30
N LEU A 53 2.12 8.17 5.51
CA LEU A 53 2.52 9.06 4.43
C LEU A 53 3.64 8.45 3.56
N ALA A 54 4.64 7.83 4.19
CA ALA A 54 5.71 7.16 3.46
C ALA A 54 5.22 5.94 2.65
N VAL A 55 4.24 5.20 3.18
CA VAL A 55 3.59 4.10 2.46
C VAL A 55 2.77 4.63 1.29
N GLU A 56 1.99 5.69 1.48
CA GLU A 56 1.21 6.31 0.39
C GLU A 56 2.14 6.82 -0.72
N GLU A 57 3.21 7.52 -0.37
CA GLU A 57 4.21 8.03 -1.33
C GLU A 57 4.83 6.88 -2.12
N LEU A 58 5.26 5.81 -1.46
CA LEU A 58 5.79 4.60 -2.11
C LEU A 58 4.80 4.02 -3.12
N VAL A 59 3.55 3.80 -2.71
CA VAL A 59 2.52 3.22 -3.57
C VAL A 59 2.22 4.13 -4.76
N ARG A 60 2.08 5.43 -4.50
CA ARG A 60 1.79 6.43 -5.53
C ARG A 60 2.89 6.49 -6.58
N ASP A 61 4.15 6.50 -6.16
CA ASP A 61 5.30 6.55 -7.06
C ASP A 61 5.45 5.28 -7.90
N GLU A 62 5.21 4.10 -7.31
CA GLU A 62 5.30 2.83 -8.04
C GLU A 62 4.19 2.70 -9.09
N LEU A 63 2.96 3.10 -8.74
CA LEU A 63 1.83 3.13 -9.67
C LEU A 63 2.06 4.15 -10.78
N ALA A 64 2.50 5.37 -10.47
CA ALA A 64 2.79 6.39 -11.48
C ALA A 64 3.89 5.96 -12.47
N ARG A 65 4.84 5.13 -12.02
CA ARG A 65 5.92 4.60 -12.87
C ARG A 65 5.50 3.44 -13.75
N HIS A 66 4.69 2.51 -13.23
CA HIS A 66 4.35 1.26 -13.94
C HIS A 66 3.01 1.32 -14.66
N MET A 67 2.07 2.11 -14.15
CA MET A 67 0.69 2.25 -14.64
C MET A 67 0.29 3.74 -14.72
N PRO A 68 0.98 4.57 -15.53
CA PRO A 68 0.76 6.02 -15.56
C PRO A 68 -0.63 6.45 -16.05
N GLU A 69 -1.38 5.55 -16.67
CA GLU A 69 -2.75 5.80 -17.16
C GLU A 69 -3.82 5.51 -16.10
N ASP A 70 -3.45 4.83 -15.00
CA ASP A 70 -4.37 4.46 -13.92
C ASP A 70 -4.48 5.59 -12.88
N GLY A 71 -5.70 5.81 -12.38
CA GLY A 71 -5.94 6.79 -11.31
C GLY A 71 -5.46 6.29 -9.94
N ILE A 72 -4.96 7.22 -9.12
CA ILE A 72 -4.52 6.98 -7.73
C ILE A 72 -5.36 7.83 -6.78
#